data_AF-A0A0D0S618-F1
#
_entry.id   AF-A0A0D0S618-F1
#
_cell.length_a   1.000
_cell.length_b   1.000
_cell.length_c   1.000
_cell.angle_alpha   90.00
_cell.angle_beta   90.00
_cell.angle_gamma   90.00
#
_symmetry.space_group_name_H-M   'P 1'
#
loop_
_entity.id
_entity.type
_entity.pdbx_description
1 polymer ?
#
loop_
_entity_poly.entity_id
_entity_poly.type
_entity_poly.pdbx_seq_one_letter_code
_entity_poly.pdbx_strand_id
1 'polypeptide(L)'
;MSKLNKEEVTAGIRIRGMPGLSLGFMSYVTGAPDKPLLRRNSRIPPGYEGTAAGMKTLRRGDRNIGPIKGQELLVRGDAGGKRSYEFLWESQGEKASIEHPFLSLRMSTTDETDENGEIMDAPFNDDAEALALWDSILGTLRLRPGAINPGGADLR
;
A
#
# COMPACT_ATOMS: atom_id res chain seq x y z
N MET A 1 18.56 5.01 26.99
CA MET A 1 18.05 4.54 25.67
C MET A 1 17.33 5.71 25.03
N SER A 2 17.86 6.25 23.93
CA SER A 2 17.22 7.33 23.16
C SER A 2 15.84 6.83 22.67
N LYS A 3 14.81 7.65 22.87
CA LYS A 3 13.42 7.36 22.47
C LYS A 3 13.38 7.39 20.94
N LEU A 4 13.01 6.27 20.30
CA LEU A 4 12.77 6.23 18.86
C LEU A 4 11.84 7.39 18.48
N ASN A 5 12.26 8.25 17.54
CA ASN A 5 11.41 9.33 17.03
C ASN A 5 10.17 8.73 16.39
N LYS A 6 8.98 9.05 16.94
CA LYS A 6 7.69 8.50 16.55
C LYS A 6 7.03 9.34 15.45
N GLU A 7 7.76 9.64 14.39
CA GLU A 7 7.10 10.25 13.23
C GLU A 7 6.29 9.16 12.54
N GLU A 8 4.97 9.34 12.55
CA GLU A 8 3.99 8.47 11.91
C GLU A 8 2.97 9.34 11.18
N VAL A 9 2.62 8.92 9.97
CA VAL A 9 1.54 9.49 9.18
C VAL A 9 0.67 8.34 8.68
N THR A 10 -0.64 8.45 8.93
CA THR A 10 -1.65 7.59 8.33
C THR A 10 -2.68 8.45 7.64
N ALA A 11 -2.97 8.16 6.38
CA ALA A 11 -3.96 8.85 5.58
C ALA A 11 -4.91 7.84 4.92
N GLY A 12 -6.21 8.02 5.13
CA GLY A 12 -7.26 7.34 4.37
C GLY A 12 -7.87 8.30 3.35
N ILE A 13 -8.04 7.86 2.11
CA ILE A 13 -8.52 8.70 1.01
C ILE A 13 -9.65 7.98 0.30
N ARG A 14 -10.77 8.68 0.09
CA ARG A 14 -11.86 8.26 -0.79
C ARG A 14 -11.84 9.14 -2.04
N ILE A 15 -12.02 8.52 -3.21
CA ILE A 15 -12.01 9.25 -4.48
C ILE A 15 -13.44 9.59 -4.89
N ARG A 16 -13.73 10.88 -5.08
CA ARG A 16 -15.04 11.31 -5.58
C ARG A 16 -15.28 10.70 -6.97
N GLY A 17 -16.45 10.08 -7.16
CA GLY A 17 -16.81 9.37 -8.38
C GLY A 17 -16.42 7.88 -8.38
N MET A 18 -15.74 7.40 -7.33
CA MET A 18 -15.36 6.00 -7.15
C MET A 18 -15.70 5.55 -5.71
N PRO A 19 -17.00 5.48 -5.35
CA PRO A 19 -17.44 5.32 -3.96
C PRO A 19 -17.03 3.99 -3.32
N GLY A 20 -16.84 2.93 -4.12
CA GLY A 20 -16.33 1.64 -3.67
C GLY A 20 -14.80 1.54 -3.61
N LEU A 21 -14.07 2.65 -3.72
CA LEU A 21 -12.60 2.67 -3.73
C LEU A 21 -12.05 3.47 -2.55
N SER A 22 -11.19 2.82 -1.76
CA SER A 22 -10.39 3.46 -0.72
C SER A 22 -8.90 3.38 -1.06
N LEU A 23 -8.15 4.40 -0.65
CA LEU A 23 -6.69 4.38 -0.58
C LEU A 23 -6.26 4.55 0.87
N GLY A 24 -5.22 3.82 1.25
CA GLY A 24 -4.53 3.98 2.51
C GLY A 24 -3.05 4.30 2.26
N PHE A 25 -2.53 5.31 2.94
CA PHE A 25 -1.09 5.57 2.99
C PHE A 25 -0.64 5.55 4.45
N MET A 26 0.44 4.85 4.73
CA MET A 26 1.06 4.79 6.05
C MET A 26 2.56 4.96 5.93
N SER A 27 3.13 5.78 6.82
CA SER A 27 4.56 6.00 6.94
C SER A 27 4.94 6.08 8.41
N TYR A 28 5.99 5.36 8.83
CA TYR A 28 6.53 5.51 10.18
C TYR A 28 8.00 5.11 10.28
N VAL A 29 8.71 5.70 11.25
CA VAL A 29 10.07 5.27 11.61
C VAL A 29 9.99 3.93 12.34
N THR A 30 10.59 2.89 11.77
CA THR A 30 10.63 1.56 12.39
C THR A 30 11.89 1.35 13.22
N GLY A 31 11.76 0.80 14.43
CA GLY A 31 12.90 0.36 15.25
C GLY A 31 13.47 -1.00 14.82
N ALA A 32 12.72 -1.75 14.01
CA ALA A 32 13.06 -3.06 13.50
C ALA A 32 12.27 -3.29 12.20
N PRO A 33 12.86 -2.98 11.03
CA PRO A 33 12.24 -3.30 9.75
C PRO A 33 11.84 -4.78 9.69
N ASP A 34 10.63 -5.05 9.21
CA ASP A 34 10.12 -6.41 9.08
C ASP A 34 10.67 -7.07 7.79
N LYS A 35 10.35 -8.34 7.59
CA LYS A 35 10.64 -9.06 6.34
C LYS A 35 9.95 -8.34 5.17
N PRO A 36 10.57 -8.37 3.96
CA PRO A 36 9.94 -7.81 2.76
C PRO A 36 8.53 -8.37 2.53
N LEU A 37 7.65 -7.53 1.99
CA LEU A 37 6.22 -7.82 1.74
C LEU A 37 6.00 -9.22 1.16
N LEU A 38 6.76 -9.60 0.13
CA LEU A 38 6.57 -10.87 -0.57
C LEU A 38 7.05 -12.09 0.22
N ARG A 39 7.91 -11.91 1.23
CA ARG A 39 8.28 -12.99 2.16
C ARG A 39 7.27 -13.15 3.28
N ARG A 40 6.59 -12.07 3.68
CA ARG A 40 5.52 -12.11 4.69
C ARG A 40 4.21 -12.63 4.12
N ASN A 41 3.82 -12.14 2.94
CA ASN A 41 2.57 -12.48 2.28
C ASN A 41 2.83 -13.46 1.14
N SER A 42 2.77 -14.75 1.43
CA SER A 42 3.16 -15.81 0.49
C SER A 42 2.20 -15.95 -0.69
N ARG A 43 0.94 -15.49 -0.59
CA ARG A 43 -0.07 -15.47 -1.69
C ARG A 43 -1.26 -14.52 -1.46
N ILE A 44 -1.62 -14.24 -0.21
CA ILE A 44 -2.86 -13.55 0.18
C ILE A 44 -2.51 -12.48 1.22
N PRO A 45 -2.97 -11.22 1.09
CA PRO A 45 -2.82 -10.21 2.14
C PRO A 45 -3.51 -10.64 3.45
N PRO A 46 -3.01 -10.25 4.64
CA PRO A 46 -3.64 -10.61 5.92
C PRO A 46 -5.09 -10.12 6.00
N GLY A 47 -6.00 -10.96 6.52
CA GLY A 47 -7.43 -10.66 6.61
C GLY A 47 -8.28 -11.17 5.44
N TYR A 48 -7.64 -11.80 4.44
CA TYR A 48 -8.30 -12.36 3.25
C TYR A 48 -8.17 -13.89 3.15
N GLU A 49 -7.82 -14.56 4.25
CA GLU A 49 -7.57 -16.00 4.29
C GLU A 49 -8.83 -16.83 3.98
N GLY A 50 -10.02 -16.28 4.26
CA GLY A 50 -11.32 -16.93 4.02
C GLY A 50 -11.81 -16.90 2.56
N THR A 51 -11.18 -16.11 1.69
CA THR A 51 -11.59 -15.91 0.27
C THR A 51 -10.59 -16.49 -0.73
N ALA A 52 -9.66 -17.35 -0.27
CA ALA A 52 -8.61 -17.96 -1.07
C ALA A 52 -9.14 -18.64 -2.35
N ALA A 53 -10.33 -19.25 -2.29
CA ALA A 53 -11.03 -19.82 -3.45
C ALA A 53 -11.72 -18.72 -4.26
N GLY A 54 -10.95 -17.95 -5.03
CA GLY A 54 -11.45 -16.81 -5.81
C GLY A 54 -10.44 -15.69 -5.97
N MET A 55 -9.31 -15.76 -5.25
CA MET A 55 -8.23 -14.80 -5.41
C MET A 55 -7.29 -15.12 -6.57
N LYS A 56 -7.07 -14.13 -7.43
CA LYS A 56 -6.09 -14.15 -8.51
C LYS A 56 -5.03 -13.08 -8.25
N THR A 57 -3.75 -13.47 -8.21
CA THR A 57 -2.64 -12.51 -8.25
C THR A 57 -2.56 -11.90 -9.65
N LEU A 58 -2.67 -10.57 -9.73
CA LEU A 58 -2.52 -9.80 -10.98
C LEU A 58 -1.06 -9.42 -11.22
N ARG A 59 -0.37 -8.96 -10.16
CA ARG A 59 1.05 -8.58 -10.23
C ARG A 59 1.72 -8.78 -8.89
N ARG A 60 2.96 -9.25 -8.91
CA ARG A 60 3.76 -9.53 -7.72
C ARG A 60 5.24 -9.39 -8.05
N GLY A 61 5.97 -8.59 -7.30
CA GLY A 61 7.40 -8.44 -7.52
C GLY A 61 7.98 -7.19 -6.88
N ASP A 62 9.26 -6.94 -7.18
CA ASP A 62 9.91 -5.70 -6.82
C ASP A 62 9.35 -4.55 -7.67
N ARG A 63 9.06 -3.42 -7.01
CA ARG A 63 8.51 -2.20 -7.63
C ARG A 63 9.20 -1.01 -6.97
N ASN A 64 10.32 -0.57 -7.51
CA ASN A 64 11.06 0.57 -6.97
C ASN A 64 10.42 1.89 -7.43
N ILE A 65 10.37 2.87 -6.54
CA ILE A 65 9.85 4.22 -6.83
C ILE A 65 10.99 5.21 -6.65
N GLY A 66 11.59 5.64 -7.76
CA GLY A 66 12.85 6.38 -7.74
C GLY A 66 13.92 5.62 -6.94
N PRO A 67 14.51 6.23 -5.89
CA PRO A 67 15.50 5.56 -5.04
C PRO A 67 14.88 4.56 -4.05
N ILE A 68 13.57 4.63 -3.80
CA ILE A 68 12.91 3.84 -2.76
C ILE A 68 12.76 2.40 -3.24
N LYS A 69 13.34 1.45 -2.49
CA LYS A 69 13.20 0.02 -2.75
C LYS A 69 11.90 -0.48 -2.15
N GLY A 70 11.07 -1.10 -2.97
CA GLY A 70 9.76 -1.57 -2.54
C GLY A 70 9.32 -2.80 -3.32
N GLN A 71 8.25 -3.42 -2.82
CA GLN A 71 7.61 -4.57 -3.43
C GLN A 71 6.11 -4.33 -3.52
N GLU A 72 5.47 -4.94 -4.50
CA GLU A 72 4.01 -4.92 -4.63
C GLU A 72 3.40 -6.32 -4.69
N LEU A 73 2.19 -6.43 -4.15
CA LEU A 73 1.30 -7.57 -4.28
C LEU A 73 -0.09 -7.06 -4.64
N LEU A 74 -0.51 -7.31 -5.87
CA LEU A 74 -1.80 -6.89 -6.40
C LEU A 74 -2.67 -8.11 -6.61
N VAL A 75 -3.76 -8.22 -5.87
CA VAL A 75 -4.69 -9.35 -5.98
C VAL A 75 -6.09 -8.87 -6.33
N ARG A 76 -6.80 -9.73 -7.04
CA ARG A 76 -8.22 -9.61 -7.37
C ARG A 76 -8.97 -10.72 -6.67
N GLY A 77 -10.11 -10.43 -6.07
CA GLY A 77 -11.08 -11.42 -5.61
C GLY A 77 -12.29 -11.48 -6.54
N ASP A 78 -12.84 -12.66 -6.75
CA ASP A 78 -14.15 -12.84 -7.39
C ASP A 78 -15.03 -13.67 -6.43
N ALA A 79 -16.08 -13.06 -5.87
CA ALA A 79 -16.98 -13.71 -4.90
C ALA A 79 -18.41 -13.17 -5.03
N GLY A 80 -19.41 -14.06 -5.00
CA GLY A 80 -20.83 -13.65 -5.09
C GLY A 80 -21.18 -12.89 -6.37
N GLY A 81 -20.45 -13.10 -7.47
CA GLY A 81 -20.62 -12.35 -8.72
C GLY A 81 -19.99 -10.96 -8.73
N LYS A 82 -19.41 -10.51 -7.61
CA LYS A 82 -18.69 -9.24 -7.48
C LYS A 82 -17.19 -9.44 -7.64
N ARG A 83 -16.54 -8.48 -8.29
CA ARG A 83 -15.08 -8.38 -8.37
C ARG A 83 -14.58 -7.39 -7.33
N SER A 84 -13.47 -7.73 -6.67
CA SER A 84 -12.78 -6.85 -5.73
C SER A 84 -11.28 -6.80 -5.97
N TYR A 85 -10.62 -5.75 -5.48
CA TYR A 85 -9.18 -5.56 -5.61
C TYR A 85 -8.54 -5.20 -4.27
N GLU A 86 -7.37 -5.78 -4.02
CA GLU A 86 -6.50 -5.49 -2.88
C GLU A 86 -5.07 -5.33 -3.37
N PHE A 87 -4.66 -4.08 -3.49
CA PHE A 87 -3.38 -3.69 -4.07
C PHE A 87 -2.53 -3.08 -2.98
N LEU A 88 -1.33 -3.63 -2.79
CA LEU A 88 -0.41 -3.21 -1.75
C LEU A 88 0.98 -3.01 -2.34
N TRP A 89 1.58 -1.88 -2.01
CA TRP A 89 3.01 -1.62 -2.18
C TRP A 89 3.62 -1.26 -0.84
N GLU A 90 4.80 -1.80 -0.55
CA GLU A 90 5.53 -1.47 0.67
C GLU A 90 7.03 -1.29 0.43
N SER A 91 7.61 -0.35 1.17
CA SER A 91 9.03 -0.27 1.48
C SER A 91 9.21 -0.52 2.98
N GLN A 92 10.07 -1.48 3.36
CA GLN A 92 10.26 -1.80 4.78
C GLN A 92 11.03 -0.72 5.56
N GLY A 93 11.71 0.19 4.85
CA GLY A 93 12.55 1.21 5.45
C GLY A 93 13.81 0.63 6.11
N GLU A 94 14.47 1.48 6.88
CA GLU A 94 15.67 1.17 7.64
C GLU A 94 15.45 1.44 9.12
N LYS A 95 16.25 0.76 9.95
CA LYS A 95 16.16 0.88 11.41
C LYS A 95 16.45 2.31 11.86
N ALA A 96 15.49 2.90 12.56
CA ALA A 96 15.58 4.23 13.16
C ALA A 96 15.91 5.36 12.15
N SER A 97 15.46 5.23 10.89
CA SER A 97 15.70 6.22 9.85
C SER A 97 14.43 7.02 9.51
N ILE A 98 14.52 8.34 9.60
CA ILE A 98 13.48 9.28 9.10
C ILE A 98 13.58 9.43 7.58
N GLU A 99 14.78 9.30 7.01
CA GLU A 99 15.01 9.40 5.55
C GLU A 99 14.53 8.15 4.79
N HIS A 100 14.53 7.00 5.49
CA HIS A 100 14.10 5.71 4.99
C HIS A 100 13.07 5.06 5.93
N PRO A 101 11.88 5.66 6.10
CA PRO A 101 10.85 5.10 6.96
C PRO A 101 10.23 3.84 6.30
N PHE A 102 9.47 3.09 7.09
CA PHE A 102 8.49 2.17 6.51
C PHE A 102 7.48 2.99 5.71
N LEU A 103 7.11 2.52 4.52
CA LEU A 103 6.07 3.12 3.68
C LEU A 103 5.12 2.02 3.22
N SER A 104 3.82 2.28 3.27
CA SER A 104 2.79 1.44 2.68
C SER A 104 1.79 2.29 1.91
N LEU A 105 1.50 1.88 0.69
CA LEU A 105 0.38 2.38 -0.09
C LEU A 105 -0.55 1.20 -0.37
N ARG A 106 -1.83 1.36 -0.04
CA ARG A 106 -2.89 0.38 -0.29
C ARG A 106 -3.99 1.01 -1.13
N MET A 107 -4.55 0.21 -2.03
CA MET A 107 -5.79 0.51 -2.75
C MET A 107 -6.74 -0.69 -2.58
N SER A 108 -7.95 -0.44 -2.10
CA SER A 108 -8.94 -1.46 -1.77
C SER A 108 -10.30 -1.13 -2.34
N THR A 109 -11.05 -2.17 -2.70
CA THR A 109 -12.47 -2.05 -3.03
C THR A 109 -13.38 -2.86 -2.10
N THR A 110 -12.90 -3.21 -0.91
CA THR A 110 -13.66 -4.01 0.07
C THR A 110 -13.88 -3.29 1.39
N ASP A 111 -13.25 -2.13 1.58
CA ASP A 111 -13.39 -1.34 2.81
C ASP A 111 -14.70 -0.53 2.87
N GLU A 112 -15.35 -0.29 1.73
CA GLU A 112 -16.51 0.58 1.62
C GLU A 112 -17.78 -0.24 1.42
N THR A 113 -18.81 0.07 2.22
CA THR A 113 -20.13 -0.57 2.17
C THR A 113 -21.22 0.43 1.82
N ASP A 114 -22.29 -0.05 1.20
CA ASP A 114 -23.50 0.73 0.98
C ASP A 114 -24.33 0.93 2.27
N GLU A 115 -25.49 1.57 2.14
CA GLU A 115 -26.40 1.86 3.26
C GLU A 115 -26.95 0.58 3.95
N ASN A 116 -26.93 -0.56 3.26
CA ASN A 116 -27.37 -1.85 3.78
C ASN A 116 -26.22 -2.64 4.43
N GLY A 117 -25.00 -2.11 4.41
CA GLY A 117 -23.80 -2.78 4.91
C GLY A 117 -23.21 -3.80 3.94
N GLU A 118 -23.63 -3.80 2.67
CA GLU A 118 -23.04 -4.65 1.64
C GLU A 118 -21.81 -3.99 1.02
N ILE A 119 -20.77 -4.77 0.73
CA ILE A 119 -19.60 -4.28 0.01
C ILE A 119 -20.04 -3.67 -1.33
N MET A 120 -19.63 -2.43 -1.56
CA MET A 120 -19.91 -1.71 -2.81
C MET A 120 -19.18 -2.37 -3.98
N ASP A 121 -19.73 -2.25 -5.18
CA ASP A 121 -19.07 -2.77 -6.37
C ASP A 121 -17.78 -1.99 -6.66
N ALA A 122 -16.74 -2.72 -7.10
CA ALA A 122 -15.51 -2.11 -7.55
C ALA A 122 -15.79 -1.16 -8.73
N PRO A 123 -15.32 0.10 -8.69
CA PRO A 123 -15.64 1.10 -9.70
C PRO A 123 -14.74 0.98 -10.94
N PHE A 124 -14.58 -0.24 -11.45
CA PHE A 124 -13.73 -0.56 -12.61
C PHE A 124 -14.45 -1.54 -13.55
N ASN A 125 -14.29 -1.34 -14.85
CA ASN A 125 -14.83 -2.23 -15.87
C ASN A 125 -14.03 -3.55 -15.95
N ASP A 126 -12.71 -3.47 -15.75
CA ASP A 126 -11.82 -4.63 -15.83
C ASP A 126 -10.54 -4.47 -14.99
N ASP A 127 -9.69 -5.51 -15.04
CA ASP A 127 -8.42 -5.56 -14.29
C ASP A 127 -7.43 -4.50 -14.82
N ALA A 128 -7.50 -4.13 -16.10
CA ALA A 128 -6.58 -3.18 -16.73
C ALA A 128 -6.84 -1.76 -16.25
N GLU A 129 -8.11 -1.37 -16.08
CA GLU A 129 -8.49 -0.07 -15.52
C GLU A 129 -8.01 0.09 -14.07
N ALA A 130 -8.21 -0.94 -13.23
CA ALA A 130 -7.74 -0.94 -11.85
C ALA A 130 -6.20 -0.83 -11.77
N LEU A 131 -5.48 -1.57 -12.61
CA LEU A 131 -4.02 -1.52 -12.70
C LEU A 131 -3.52 -0.15 -13.20
N ALA A 132 -4.22 0.46 -14.15
CA ALA A 132 -3.84 1.77 -14.69
C ALA A 132 -3.96 2.88 -13.64
N LEU A 133 -5.05 2.87 -12.85
CA LEU A 133 -5.21 3.82 -11.75
C LEU A 133 -4.12 3.61 -10.69
N TRP A 134 -3.85 2.36 -10.32
CA TRP A 134 -2.79 2.02 -9.37
C TRP A 134 -1.43 2.53 -9.82
N ASP A 135 -1.06 2.27 -11.08
CA ASP A 135 0.22 2.72 -11.64
C ASP A 135 0.32 4.25 -11.68
N SER A 136 -0.79 4.94 -11.98
CA SER A 136 -0.86 6.40 -11.94
C SER A 136 -0.63 6.95 -10.53
N ILE A 137 -1.35 6.45 -9.53
CA ILE A 137 -1.20 6.88 -8.13
C ILE A 137 0.21 6.59 -7.63
N LEU A 138 0.67 5.34 -7.77
CA LEU A 138 1.98 4.92 -7.27
C LEU A 138 3.11 5.68 -7.96
N GLY A 139 2.96 6.03 -9.25
CA GLY A 139 3.90 6.85 -10.00
C GLY A 139 4.03 8.29 -9.49
N THR A 140 3.08 8.79 -8.68
CA THR A 140 3.17 10.12 -8.06
C THR A 140 3.93 10.11 -6.72
N LEU A 141 4.15 8.95 -6.12
CA LEU A 141 4.86 8.83 -4.85
C LEU A 141 6.33 9.23 -5.05
N ARG A 142 6.80 10.18 -4.24
CA ARG A 142 8.18 10.64 -4.26
C ARG A 142 8.59 11.19 -2.90
N LEU A 143 9.89 11.12 -2.61
CA LEU A 143 10.46 11.89 -1.52
C LEU A 143 10.32 13.39 -1.83
N ARG A 144 10.01 14.17 -0.79
CA ARG A 144 9.99 15.62 -0.91
C ARG A 144 11.41 16.10 -1.23
N PRO A 145 11.59 17.10 -2.11
CA PRO A 145 12.89 17.73 -2.31
C PRO A 145 13.48 18.19 -0.97
N GLY A 146 14.72 17.80 -0.69
CA GLY A 146 15.41 18.07 0.59
C GLY A 146 15.08 17.12 1.74
N ALA A 147 14.30 16.05 1.52
CA ALA A 147 13.98 15.06 2.56
C ALA A 147 15.16 14.15 2.92
N ILE A 148 16.12 13.96 2.01
CA ILE A 148 17.41 13.30 2.28
C ILE A 148 18.45 14.41 2.32
N ASN A 149 19.17 14.52 3.42
CA ASN A 149 20.31 15.43 3.52
C ASN A 149 21.58 14.65 3.14
N PRO A 150 22.18 14.87 1.95
CA PRO A 150 23.37 14.13 1.55
C PRO A 150 24.64 14.48 2.37
N GLY A 151 24.52 15.35 3.38
CA GLY A 151 25.57 15.66 4.35
C GLY A 151 25.04 15.54 5.76
N GLY A 152 25.30 14.40 6.41
CA GLY A 152 25.20 14.29 7.86
C GLY A 152 26.24 15.18 8.53
N ALA A 153 25.94 16.47 8.67
CA ALA A 153 26.60 17.33 9.63
C ALA A 153 25.65 17.46 10.81
N ASP A 154 25.97 16.74 11.89
CA ASP A 154 25.49 17.00 13.24
C ASP A 154 25.58 18.51 13.50
N LEU A 155 24.44 19.19 13.55
CA LEU A 155 24.34 20.47 14.23
C LEU A 155 24.12 20.14 15.71
N ARG A 156 25.23 20.19 16.45
CA ARG A 156 25.29 20.34 17.90
C ARG A 156 24.52 21.58 18.37
#